data_AF-A0A349L2F8-F1
#
_entry.id   AF-A0A349L2F8-F1
#
_cell.length_a   1.000
_cell.length_b   1.000
_cell.length_c   1.000
_cell.angle_alpha   90.00
_cell.angle_beta   90.00
_cell.angle_gamma   90.00
#
_symmetry.space_group_name_H-M   'P 1'
#
loop_
_entity.id
_entity.type
_entity.pdbx_description
1 polymer ?
#
loop_
_entity_poly.entity_id
_entity_poly.type
_entity_poly.pdbx_seq_one_letter_code
_entity_poly.pdbx_strand_id
1 'polypeptide(L)'
;MRAFIIAVCIFALGGCNVVDTLREGFTHSRAVSAKLETTLGLKSFVGFNSMSGTLTSVTVTFDGLPEKASLLEISAASRQAMLSELKQVPQKIVISFAADA
;
A
#
# COMPACT_ATOMS: atom_id res chain seq x y z
N MET A 1 42.64 -11.91 -2.46
CA MET A 1 41.46 -12.80 -2.37
C MET A 1 40.52 -12.44 -1.22
N ARG A 2 41.00 -12.31 0.03
CA ARG A 2 40.15 -11.95 1.20
C ARG A 2 39.37 -10.63 1.08
N ALA A 3 39.99 -9.57 0.58
CA ALA A 3 39.34 -8.26 0.42
C ALA A 3 38.21 -8.23 -0.63
N PHE A 4 38.31 -9.08 -1.67
CA PHE A 4 37.32 -9.16 -2.74
C PHE A 4 36.04 -9.88 -2.28
N ILE A 5 36.20 -10.88 -1.41
CA ILE A 5 35.07 -11.61 -0.79
C ILE A 5 34.30 -10.67 0.15
N ILE A 6 35.00 -9.83 0.91
CA ILE A 6 34.38 -8.85 1.81
C ILE A 6 33.60 -7.79 1.02
N ALA A 7 34.15 -7.30 -0.09
CA ALA A 7 33.48 -6.32 -0.94
C ALA A 7 32.18 -6.88 -1.58
N VAL A 8 32.20 -8.14 -2.05
CA VAL A 8 31.01 -8.80 -2.61
C VAL A 8 29.94 -9.09 -1.55
N CYS A 9 30.34 -9.47 -0.33
CA CYS A 9 29.39 -9.70 0.77
C CYS A 9 28.67 -8.42 1.20
N ILE A 10 29.33 -7.25 1.18
CA ILE A 10 28.70 -5.98 1.59
C ILE A 10 27.63 -5.55 0.58
N PHE A 11 27.81 -5.80 -0.72
CA PHE A 11 26.79 -5.51 -1.74
C PHE A 11 25.63 -6.53 -1.73
N ALA A 12 25.87 -7.78 -1.34
CA ALA A 12 24.83 -8.81 -1.29
C ALA A 12 23.85 -8.64 -0.11
N LEU A 13 24.26 -8.00 0.99
CA LEU A 13 23.42 -7.88 2.19
C LEU A 13 22.40 -6.72 2.15
N GLY A 14 22.58 -5.73 1.27
CA GLY A 14 21.71 -4.54 1.22
C GLY A 14 20.59 -4.57 0.16
N GLY A 15 20.63 -5.51 -0.79
CA GLY A 15 19.84 -5.42 -2.03
C GLY A 15 18.60 -6.32 -2.11
N CYS A 16 18.53 -7.43 -1.37
CA CYS A 16 17.50 -8.45 -1.64
C CYS A 16 16.15 -8.24 -0.94
N ASN A 17 16.04 -7.34 0.04
CA ASN A 17 14.78 -7.23 0.81
C ASN A 17 13.98 -5.96 0.51
N VAL A 18 14.64 -4.88 0.11
CA VAL A 18 13.98 -3.58 -0.09
C VAL A 18 13.25 -3.52 -1.43
N VAL A 19 13.84 -4.10 -2.47
CA VAL A 19 13.30 -4.05 -3.84
C VAL A 19 12.08 -4.97 -3.97
N ASP A 20 12.11 -6.16 -3.37
CA ASP A 20 10.96 -7.08 -3.32
C ASP A 20 9.80 -6.49 -2.50
N THR A 21 10.09 -5.86 -1.36
CA THR A 21 9.05 -5.20 -0.53
C THR A 21 8.36 -4.06 -1.29
N LEU A 22 9.12 -3.27 -2.06
CA LEU A 22 8.55 -2.18 -2.87
C LEU A 22 7.73 -2.70 -4.06
N ARG A 23 8.18 -3.76 -4.72
CA ARG A 23 7.49 -4.36 -5.88
C ARG A 23 6.22 -5.11 -5.47
N GLU A 24 6.26 -5.84 -4.35
CA GLU A 24 5.07 -6.41 -3.72
C GLU A 24 4.11 -5.30 -3.26
N GLY A 25 4.62 -4.26 -2.58
CA GLY A 25 3.81 -3.11 -2.17
C GLY A 25 3.08 -2.42 -3.32
N PHE A 26 3.72 -2.26 -4.48
CA PHE A 26 3.10 -1.67 -5.67
C PHE A 26 2.02 -2.57 -6.28
N THR A 27 2.24 -3.89 -6.26
CA THR A 27 1.25 -4.87 -6.74
C THR A 27 0.03 -4.90 -5.83
N HIS A 28 0.24 -4.92 -4.51
CA HIS A 28 -0.84 -4.85 -3.51
C HIS A 28 -1.60 -3.53 -3.56
N SER A 29 -0.91 -2.39 -3.80
CA SER A 29 -1.56 -1.07 -4.01
C SER A 29 -2.59 -1.16 -5.14
N ARG A 30 -2.17 -1.74 -6.26
CA ARG A 30 -3.02 -1.83 -7.45
C ARG A 30 -4.19 -2.77 -7.25
N ALA A 31 -3.97 -3.91 -6.59
CA ALA A 31 -5.03 -4.88 -6.30
C ALA A 31 -6.12 -4.28 -5.37
N VAL A 32 -5.69 -3.60 -4.31
CA VAL A 32 -6.61 -2.88 -3.41
C VAL A 32 -7.36 -1.81 -4.19
N SER A 33 -6.66 -0.97 -4.95
CA SER A 33 -7.26 0.12 -5.72
C SER A 33 -8.34 -0.41 -6.68
N ALA A 34 -8.03 -1.47 -7.43
CA ALA A 34 -8.97 -2.09 -8.36
C ALA A 34 -10.21 -2.68 -7.64
N LYS A 35 -10.01 -3.28 -6.47
CA LYS A 35 -11.11 -3.81 -5.65
C LYS A 35 -12.00 -2.70 -5.11
N LEU A 36 -11.42 -1.59 -4.69
CA LEU A 36 -12.16 -0.42 -4.25
C LEU A 36 -12.89 0.28 -5.39
N GLU A 37 -12.29 0.36 -6.58
CA GLU A 37 -12.95 0.86 -7.78
C GLU A 37 -14.15 -0.01 -8.17
N THR A 38 -14.00 -1.35 -8.08
CA THR A 38 -15.11 -2.29 -8.33
C THR A 38 -16.24 -2.15 -7.31
N THR A 39 -15.89 -1.89 -6.04
CA THR A 39 -16.87 -1.85 -4.93
C THR A 39 -17.57 -0.49 -4.82
N LEU A 40 -16.82 0.59 -4.99
CA LEU A 40 -17.26 1.96 -4.72
C LEU A 40 -17.45 2.79 -6.00
N GLY A 41 -17.02 2.29 -7.16
CA GLY A 41 -17.11 2.98 -8.45
C GLY A 41 -16.15 4.17 -8.60
N LEU A 42 -15.21 4.34 -7.67
CA LEU A 42 -14.29 5.48 -7.64
C LEU A 42 -12.85 4.99 -7.79
N LYS A 43 -12.11 5.68 -8.66
CA LYS A 43 -10.67 5.48 -8.76
C LYS A 43 -10.02 5.90 -7.45
N SER A 44 -9.05 5.10 -7.04
CA SER A 44 -8.29 5.35 -5.83
C SER A 44 -6.81 5.10 -6.03
N PHE A 45 -5.97 5.85 -5.33
CA PHE A 45 -4.55 5.62 -5.22
C PHE A 45 -4.23 5.11 -3.82
N VAL A 46 -3.45 4.03 -3.73
CA VAL A 46 -3.11 3.41 -2.46
C VAL A 46 -1.61 3.56 -2.20
N GLY A 47 -1.26 4.29 -1.15
CA GLY A 47 0.11 4.48 -0.69
C GLY A 47 0.40 3.70 0.58
N PHE A 48 1.60 3.15 0.70
CA PHE A 48 2.06 2.43 1.89
C PHE A 48 3.16 3.23 2.59
N ASN A 49 3.02 3.40 3.90
CA ASN A 49 4.06 3.95 4.76
C ASN A 49 4.56 2.84 5.68
N SER A 50 5.83 2.50 5.51
CA SER A 50 6.53 1.50 6.30
C SER A 50 7.71 2.13 7.01
N MET A 51 7.78 1.96 8.33
CA MET A 51 8.93 2.36 9.13
C MET A 51 9.71 1.11 9.51
N SER A 52 11.01 1.08 9.18
CA SER A 52 11.91 -0.05 9.47
C SER A 52 11.39 -1.42 9.01
N GLY A 53 10.77 -1.48 7.82
CA GLY A 53 10.23 -2.71 7.23
C GLY A 53 8.89 -3.17 7.78
N THR A 54 8.29 -2.45 8.73
CA THR A 54 6.95 -2.75 9.26
C THR A 54 5.93 -1.81 8.65
N LEU A 55 4.86 -2.39 8.07
CA LEU A 55 3.76 -1.61 7.51
C LEU A 55 3.03 -0.84 8.62
N THR A 56 3.19 0.47 8.64
CA THR A 56 2.69 1.33 9.72
C THR A 56 1.33 1.92 9.35
N SER A 57 1.21 2.48 8.15
CA SER A 57 -0.07 2.99 7.67
C SER A 57 -0.26 2.79 6.18
N VAL A 58 -1.53 2.66 5.79
CA VAL A 58 -1.96 2.68 4.39
C VAL A 58 -2.82 3.89 4.16
N THR A 59 -2.54 4.64 3.10
CA THR A 59 -3.35 5.79 2.69
C THR A 59 -4.07 5.43 1.41
N VAL A 60 -5.40 5.53 1.42
CA VAL A 60 -6.25 5.39 0.25
C VAL A 60 -6.78 6.76 -0.12
N THR A 61 -6.37 7.27 -1.27
CA THR A 61 -6.82 8.56 -1.79
C THR A 61 -7.78 8.33 -2.93
N PHE A 62 -9.05 8.69 -2.76
CA PHE A 62 -10.04 8.65 -3.82
C PHE A 62 -9.98 9.91 -4.69
N ASP A 63 -10.14 9.72 -6.00
CA ASP A 63 -10.16 10.79 -7.00
C ASP A 63 -11.55 11.41 -7.07
N GLY A 64 -11.90 12.19 -6.04
CA GLY A 64 -13.20 12.82 -5.86
C GLY A 64 -13.98 12.34 -4.64
N LEU A 65 -15.09 13.01 -4.37
CA LEU A 65 -15.99 12.68 -3.26
C LEU A 65 -16.98 11.58 -3.65
N PRO A 66 -17.24 10.62 -2.76
CA PRO A 66 -18.23 9.58 -2.99
C PRO A 66 -19.64 10.14 -2.87
N GLU A 67 -20.38 10.12 -3.98
CA GLU A 67 -21.76 10.62 -4.03
C GLU A 67 -22.78 9.61 -3.49
N LYS A 68 -22.47 8.31 -3.59
CA LYS A 68 -23.42 7.21 -3.34
C LYS A 68 -23.10 6.36 -2.11
N ALA A 69 -21.86 6.41 -1.63
CA ALA A 69 -21.39 5.59 -0.53
C ALA A 69 -21.17 6.44 0.73
N SER A 70 -21.67 5.97 1.86
CA SER A 70 -21.42 6.62 3.15
C SER A 70 -19.96 6.43 3.60
N LEU A 71 -19.47 7.34 4.44
CA LEU A 71 -18.13 7.23 5.05
C LEU A 71 -17.93 5.88 5.76
N LEU A 72 -18.99 5.34 6.35
CA LEU A 72 -18.98 4.06 7.04
C LEU A 72 -18.77 2.89 6.06
N GLU A 73 -19.48 2.89 4.93
CA GLU A 73 -19.31 1.89 3.86
C GLU A 73 -17.91 1.96 3.25
N ILE A 74 -17.39 3.17 3.00
CA ILE A 74 -16.05 3.35 2.44
C ILE A 74 -14.98 2.84 3.41
N SER A 75 -15.15 3.13 4.71
CA SER A 75 -14.23 2.63 5.73
C SER A 75 -14.24 1.10 5.84
N ALA A 76 -15.42 0.49 5.77
CA ALA A 76 -15.59 -0.95 5.83
C ALA A 76 -15.02 -1.62 4.58
N ALA A 77 -15.34 -1.11 3.39
CA ALA A 77 -14.82 -1.60 2.11
C ALA A 77 -13.29 -1.47 2.05
N SER A 78 -12.74 -0.33 2.45
CA SER A 78 -11.29 -0.10 2.53
C SER A 78 -10.62 -1.11 3.46
N ARG A 79 -11.18 -1.32 4.66
CA ARG A 79 -10.66 -2.31 5.60
C ARG A 79 -10.73 -3.73 5.04
N GLN A 80 -11.83 -4.10 4.40
CA GLN A 80 -12.01 -5.44 3.84
C GLN A 80 -11.08 -5.70 2.65
N ALA A 81 -10.87 -4.69 1.80
CA ALA A 81 -9.88 -4.75 0.72
C ALA A 81 -8.47 -4.93 1.29
N MET A 82 -8.11 -4.19 2.35
CA MET A 82 -6.82 -4.35 3.03
C MET A 82 -6.63 -5.77 3.56
N LEU A 83 -7.63 -6.32 4.27
CA LEU A 83 -7.56 -7.68 4.82
C LEU A 83 -7.49 -8.78 3.75
N SER A 84 -8.03 -8.52 2.57
CA SER A 84 -8.04 -9.50 1.47
C SER A 84 -6.73 -9.51 0.70
N GLU A 85 -6.17 -8.33 0.44
CA GLU A 85 -5.05 -8.18 -0.49
C GLU A 85 -3.70 -8.09 0.23
N LEU A 86 -3.66 -7.71 1.50
CA LEU A 86 -2.40 -7.61 2.26
C LEU A 86 -2.18 -8.79 3.19
N LYS A 87 -0.94 -9.27 3.20
CA LYS A 87 -0.46 -10.29 4.13
C LYS A 87 -0.34 -9.76 5.58
N GLN A 88 -0.21 -8.44 5.74
CA GLN A 88 -0.04 -7.77 7.03
C GLN A 88 -1.14 -6.74 7.26
N VAL A 89 -1.70 -6.74 8.47
CA VAL A 89 -2.71 -5.76 8.87
C VAL A 89 -2.01 -4.45 9.26
N PRO A 90 -2.28 -3.33 8.58
CA PRO A 90 -1.70 -2.05 8.95
C PRO A 90 -2.28 -1.54 10.27
N GLN A 91 -1.49 -0.82 11.05
CA GLN A 91 -1.94 -0.23 12.32
C GLN A 91 -2.96 0.90 12.09
N LYS A 92 -2.83 1.60 10.96
CA LYS A 92 -3.72 2.71 10.59
C LYS A 92 -4.05 2.67 9.10
N ILE A 93 -5.33 2.90 8.80
CA ILE A 93 -5.82 3.16 7.44
C ILE A 93 -6.28 4.61 7.41
N VAL A 94 -5.70 5.40 6.50
CA VAL A 94 -6.08 6.78 6.25
C VAL A 94 -6.86 6.81 4.95
N ILE A 95 -8.02 7.43 4.97
CA ILE A 95 -8.87 7.60 3.80
C ILE A 95 -8.93 9.09 3.50
N SER A 96 -8.54 9.46 2.30
CA SER A 96 -8.49 10.84 1.81
C SER A 96 -9.27 10.96 0.50
N PHE A 97 -9.78 12.15 0.25
CA PHE A 97 -10.51 12.50 -0.97
C PHE A 97 -9.82 13.70 -1.60
N ALA A 98 -9.53 13.61 -2.90
CA ALA A 98 -9.15 14.78 -3.66
C ALA A 98 -10.38 15.69 -3.84
N ALA A 99 -10.20 16.99 -3.61
CA ALA A 99 -11.18 18.00 -3.96
C ALA A 99 -10.77 18.63 -5.29
N ASP A 100 -11.75 18.99 -6.13
CA ASP A 100 -11.50 19.80 -7.32
C ASP A 100 -10.86 21.14 -6.92
N ALA A 101 -9.90 21.59 -7.72
CA ALA A 101 -9.14 22.82 -7.50
C ALA A 101 -9.85 24.07 -8.02
#